data_AF-A0A4U7DT55-F1
#
_entry.id   AF-A0A4U7DT55-F1
#
_cell.length_a   1.000
_cell.length_b   1.000
_cell.length_c   1.000
_cell.angle_alpha   90.00
_cell.angle_beta   90.00
_cell.angle_gamma   90.00
#
_symmetry.space_group_name_H-M   'P 1'
#
loop_
_entity.id
_entity.type
_entity.pdbx_description
1 polymer ?
#
loop_
_entity_poly.entity_id
_entity_poly.type
_entity_poly.pdbx_seq_one_letter_code
_entity_poly.pdbx_strand_id
1 'polypeptide(L)' 'MAANENKEYSHKFDECPTCDGDLQYQNEADAECLNCGEVFYHEIRANRHLLWDYDELGWMRGVVSRA' A
#
# COMPACT_ATOMS: atom_id res chain seq x y z
N MET A 1 6.59 0.97 34.95
CA MET A 1 6.90 1.47 33.60
C MET A 1 6.32 0.49 32.60
N ALA A 2 5.15 0.76 32.03
CA ALA A 2 4.61 -0.08 30.96
C ALA A 2 5.30 0.33 29.66
N ALA A 3 5.94 -0.63 29.00
CA ALA A 3 6.58 -0.41 27.71
C ALA A 3 5.54 0.16 26.75
N ASN A 4 5.75 1.39 26.30
CA ASN A 4 5.00 1.95 25.19
C ASN A 4 5.47 1.16 23.97
N GLU A 5 4.79 0.05 23.70
CA GLU A 5 4.90 -0.72 22.48
C GLU A 5 4.50 0.24 21.34
N ASN A 6 5.44 1.09 20.93
CA ASN A 6 5.51 1.55 19.56
C ASN A 6 5.65 0.26 18.77
N LYS A 7 4.49 -0.32 18.44
CA LYS A 7 4.34 -1.26 17.36
C LYS A 7 4.74 -0.42 16.16
N GLU A 8 6.05 -0.35 15.92
CA GLU A 8 6.62 -0.05 14.63
C GLU A 8 5.94 -1.09 13.75
N TYR A 9 4.78 -0.73 13.22
CA TYR A 9 4.32 -1.34 12.01
C TYR A 9 5.40 -0.96 11.01
N SER A 10 6.43 -1.81 10.96
CA SER A 10 7.35 -1.91 9.85
C SER A 10 6.49 -2.42 8.68
N HIS A 11 5.52 -1.60 8.26
CA HIS A 11 5.02 -1.62 6.92
C HIS A 11 6.28 -1.28 6.12
N LYS A 12 7.06 -2.30 5.75
CA LYS A 12 7.87 -2.16 4.54
C LYS A 12 6.89 -1.60 3.53
N PHE A 13 7.09 -0.35 3.14
CA PHE A 13 6.25 0.28 2.15
C PHE A 13 6.19 -0.69 0.97
N ASP A 14 4.98 -1.01 0.53
CA ASP A 14 4.83 -1.77 -0.71
C ASP A 14 5.56 -0.97 -1.80
N GLU A 15 6.42 -1.64 -2.57
CA GLU A 15 7.06 -1.01 -3.73
C GLU A 15 6.00 -0.86 -4.83
N CYS A 16 5.99 0.28 -5.51
CA CYS A 16 5.06 0.54 -6.59
C CYS A 16 5.28 -0.52 -7.69
N PRO A 17 4.27 -1.33 -8.03
CA PRO A 17 4.43 -2.41 -9.02
C PRO A 17 4.75 -1.90 -10.43
N THR A 18 4.50 -0.62 -10.69
CA THR A 18 4.72 0.03 -11.99
C THR A 18 6.14 0.55 -12.15
N CYS A 19 6.75 1.06 -11.07
CA CYS A 19 8.04 1.77 -11.16
C CYS A 19 9.05 1.46 -10.05
N ASP A 20 8.75 0.48 -9.20
CA ASP A 20 9.53 0.06 -8.03
C ASP A 20 9.86 1.21 -7.05
N GLY A 21 9.13 2.33 -7.15
CA GLY A 21 9.28 3.46 -6.25
C GLY A 21 8.54 3.27 -4.93
N ASP A 22 8.90 4.04 -3.92
CA ASP A 22 8.22 4.00 -2.62
C ASP A 22 6.75 4.46 -2.73
N LEU A 23 5.83 3.65 -2.19
CA LEU A 23 4.44 4.04 -1.99
C LEU A 23 4.27 4.79 -0.67
N GLN A 24 3.61 5.94 -0.70
CA GLN A 24 3.17 6.68 0.47
C GLN A 24 1.71 6.38 0.76
N TYR A 25 1.44 5.84 1.94
CA TYR A 25 0.06 5.61 2.40
C TYR A 25 -0.58 6.94 2.81
N GLN A 26 -1.53 7.42 2.02
CA GLN A 26 -2.24 8.66 2.27
C GLN A 26 -3.32 8.47 3.35
N ASN A 27 -3.90 7.27 3.41
CA ASN A 27 -4.88 6.87 4.41
C ASN A 27 -4.86 5.34 4.61
N GLU A 28 -5.82 4.79 5.35
CA GLU A 28 -5.90 3.34 5.65
C GLU A 28 -6.29 2.46 4.45
N ALA A 29 -6.67 3.07 3.32
CA ALA A 29 -7.16 2.41 2.12
C ALA A 29 -6.38 2.79 0.85
N ASP A 30 -5.73 3.95 0.80
CA ASP A 30 -5.07 4.45 -0.41
C ASP A 30 -3.56 4.65 -0.20
N ALA A 31 -2.79 4.21 -1.18
CA ALA A 31 -1.35 4.35 -1.28
C ALA A 31 -0.99 5.01 -2.61
N GLU A 32 -0.22 6.10 -2.57
CA GLU A 32 0.20 6.86 -3.76
C GLU A 32 1.69 6.69 -3.99
N CYS A 33 2.11 6.43 -5.22
CA CYS A 33 3.52 6.42 -5.57
C CYS A 33 4.02 7.85 -5.82
N LEU A 34 5.02 8.27 -5.05
CA LEU A 34 5.61 9.60 -5.23
C LEU A 34 6.48 9.74 -6.49
N ASN A 35 6.80 8.62 -7.14
CA ASN A 35 7.64 8.61 -8.34
C ASN A 35 6.81 8.68 -9.64
N CYS A 36 5.79 7.85 -9.78
CA CYS A 36 4.91 7.84 -10.96
C CYS A 36 3.56 8.55 -10.77
N GLY A 37 3.16 8.83 -9.52
CA GLY A 37 1.87 9.46 -9.20
C GLY A 37 0.67 8.51 -9.24
N GLU A 38 0.89 7.20 -9.41
CA GLU A 38 -0.22 6.24 -9.39
C GLU A 38 -0.75 6.02 -7.99
N VAL A 39 -2.07 5.87 -7.90
CA VAL A 39 -2.79 5.61 -6.66
C VAL A 39 -3.30 4.18 -6.68
N PHE A 40 -3.02 3.46 -5.61
CA PHE A 40 -3.39 2.08 -5.39
C PHE A 40 -4.28 1.98 -4.16
N TYR A 41 -5.19 1.01 -4.17
CA TYR A 41 -5.91 0.63 -2.97
C TYR A 41 -5.08 -0.38 -2.19
N HIS A 42 -4.81 -0.11 -0.93
CA HIS A 42 -4.18 -1.05 -0.01
C HIS A 42 -5.20 -1.58 0.99
N GLU A 43 -5.10 -2.88 1.28
CA GLU A 43 -5.96 -3.53 2.26
C GLU A 43 -5.15 -4.51 3.09
N ILE A 44 -5.24 -4.38 4.42
CA ILE A 44 -4.61 -5.30 5.37
C ILE A 44 -5.65 -6.36 5.76
N ARG A 45 -5.55 -7.56 5.19
CA ARG A 45 -6.39 -8.71 5.56
C ARG A 45 -5.63 -9.68 6.44
N ALA A 46 -6.03 -9.76 7.71
CA ALA A 46 -5.36 -10.53 8.76
C ALA A 46 -3.88 -10.12 8.91
N ASN A 47 -2.97 -10.79 8.20
CA ASN A 47 -1.53 -10.51 8.17
C ASN A 47 -0.99 -10.39 6.73
N ARG A 48 -1.86 -10.10 5.74
CA ARG A 48 -1.45 -9.93 4.34
C ARG A 48 -1.73 -8.49 3.91
N HIS A 49 -0.72 -7.85 3.33
CA HIS A 49 -0.91 -6.59 2.62
C HIS A 49 -1.28 -6.91 1.18
N LEU A 50 -2.44 -6.43 0.76
CA LEU A 50 -2.93 -6.56 -0.61
C LEU A 50 -2.91 -5.17 -1.23
N LEU A 51 -2.21 -5.05 -2.36
CA LEU A 51 -2.23 -3.84 -3.16
C LEU A 51 -3.05 -4.09 -4.42
N TRP A 52 -3.95 -3.16 -4.75
CA TRP A 52 -4.85 -3.24 -5.88
C TRP A 52 -4.68 -2.01 -6.77
N ASP A 53 -4.67 -2.24 -8.07
CA ASP A 53 -4.64 -1.21 -9.11
C ASP A 53 -6.05 -0.82 -9.56
N TYR A 54 -6.23 0.46 -9.89
CA TYR A 54 -7.44 0.99 -10.51
C TYR A 54 -7.20 1.19 -12.01
N ASP A 55 -8.15 0.78 -12.85
CA ASP A 55 -8.08 1.14 -14.27
C ASP A 55 -8.47 2.60 -14.54
N GLU A 56 -8.30 3.02 -15.80
CA GLU A 56 -8.66 4.36 -16.29
C GLU A 56 -10.14 4.71 -16.09
N LEU A 57 -10.98 3.73 -15.74
CA LEU A 57 -12.40 3.86 -15.47
C LEU A 57 -12.72 3.80 -13.96
N GLY A 58 -11.71 3.67 -13.10
CA GLY A 58 -11.82 3.61 -11.64
C GLY A 58 -12.20 2.24 -11.08
N TRP A 59 -12.11 1.17 -11.88
CA TRP A 59 -12.42 -0.20 -11.44
C TRP A 59 -11.15 -0.92 -10.98
N MET A 60 -11.23 -1.60 -9.83
CA MET A 60 -10.14 -2.44 -9.35
C MET A 60 -9.90 -3.61 -10.30
N ARG A 61 -8.69 -3.70 -10.88
CA ARG A 61 -8.35 -4.74 -11.87
C ARG A 61 -7.88 -6.04 -11.24
N GLY A 62 -7.22 -5.98 -10.08
CA GLY A 62 -6.69 -7.16 -9.40
C GLY A 62 -5.59 -6.84 -8.39
N VAL A 63 -5.14 -7.88 -7.68
CA VAL A 63 -4.02 -7.77 -6.73
C VAL A 63 -2.72 -7.66 -7.53
N VAL A 64 -2.06 -6.51 -7.42
CA VAL A 64 -0.81 -6.20 -8.13
C VAL A 64 0.44 -6.44 -7.27
N SER A 65 0.28 -6.51 -5.94
CA SER A 65 1.39 -6.92 -5.07
C SER A 65 0.89 -7.61 -3.79
N ARG A 66 1.74 -8.51 -3.24
CA ARG A 66 1.53 -9.24 -1.98
C ARG A 66 2.84 -9.24 -1.19
N ALA A 67 2.91 -8.44 -0.13
CA ALA A 67 4.00 -8.45 0.85
C ALA A 67 3.74 -9.42 2.01
#